data_AF-A0A820IFQ0-F1
#
_entry.id   AF-A0A820IFQ0-F1
#
_cell.length_a   1.000
_cell.length_b   1.000
_cell.length_c   1.000
_cell.angle_alpha   90.00
_cell.angle_beta   90.00
_cell.angle_gamma   90.00
#
_symmetry.space_group_name_H-M   'P 1'
#
loop_
_entity.id
_entity.type
_entity.pdbx_description
1 polymer ?
#
loop_
_entity_poly.entity_id
_entity_poly.type
_entity_poly.pdbx_seq_one_letter_code
_entity_poly.pdbx_strand_id
1 'polypeptide(L)'
;MAIEMVNGYDINADLARGLVFNDSLLIQIKSNDYMHLSDYPEDCAAVYLSAIASQQYTTAFGRRLNDVYDALLVGKPMKVWCDMETDGGGWTVFQKRGDFTPQEDFYRTWLEYKRGFGDL
;
A
#
# COMPACT_ATOMS: atom_id res chain seq x y z
N MET A 1 20.82 0.10 -6.66
CA MET A 1 19.50 -0.24 -6.10
C MET A 1 18.45 0.22 -7.10
N ALA A 2 17.59 -0.68 -7.57
CA ALA A 2 16.50 -0.34 -8.48
C ALA A 2 15.19 -0.61 -7.72
N ILE A 3 14.37 0.42 -7.57
CA ILE A 3 13.05 0.31 -6.94
C ILE A 3 12.04 0.73 -7.98
N GLU A 4 11.12 -0.16 -8.31
CA GLU A 4 10.01 0.15 -9.20
C GLU A 4 8.81 0.53 -8.34
N MET A 5 8.31 1.74 -8.56
CA MET A 5 7.28 2.37 -7.75
C MET A 5 6.14 2.83 -8.67
N VAL A 6 4.90 2.71 -8.18
CA VAL A 6 3.73 3.30 -8.82
C VAL A 6 3.07 4.29 -7.87
N ASN A 7 2.63 5.42 -8.41
CA ASN A 7 1.82 6.38 -7.70
C ASN A 7 0.58 6.68 -8.56
N GLY A 8 -0.60 6.39 -8.01
CA GLY A 8 -1.89 6.60 -8.68
C GLY A 8 -2.45 8.01 -8.53
N TYR A 9 -1.72 8.91 -7.86
CA TYR A 9 -2.25 10.18 -7.38
C TYR A 9 -2.55 11.19 -8.51
N ASP A 10 -3.83 11.37 -8.83
CA ASP A 10 -4.36 12.55 -9.50
C ASP A 10 -5.34 13.25 -8.54
N ILE A 11 -4.80 14.24 -7.81
CA ILE A 11 -5.53 15.05 -6.82
C ILE A 11 -6.86 15.62 -7.34
N ASN A 12 -6.96 15.89 -8.66
CA ASN A 12 -8.18 16.44 -9.27
C ASN A 12 -9.24 15.36 -9.55
N ALA A 13 -8.81 14.12 -9.79
CA ALA A 13 -9.70 12.99 -10.02
C ALA A 13 -10.31 12.47 -8.71
N ASP A 14 -9.53 12.47 -7.61
CA ASP A 14 -9.97 11.91 -6.34
C ASP A 14 -10.88 12.85 -5.54
N LEU A 15 -10.68 14.17 -5.63
CA LEU A 15 -11.64 15.17 -5.11
C LEU A 15 -13.00 15.12 -5.83
N ALA A 16 -13.04 14.65 -7.08
CA ALA A 16 -14.27 14.48 -7.86
C ALA A 16 -15.00 13.16 -7.54
N ARG A 17 -14.32 12.19 -6.93
CA ARG A 17 -14.87 10.88 -6.55
C ARG A 17 -15.42 10.91 -5.12
N GLY A 18 -16.34 11.81 -4.81
CA GLY A 18 -17.12 11.78 -3.55
C GLY A 18 -17.95 10.50 -3.39
N LEU A 19 -17.29 9.36 -3.25
CA LEU A 19 -17.83 8.01 -3.35
C LEU A 19 -17.81 7.40 -1.96
N VAL A 20 -18.87 7.68 -1.21
CA VAL A 20 -19.31 6.81 -0.12
C VAL A 20 -19.85 5.54 -0.79
N PHE A 21 -19.00 4.51 -0.91
CA PHE A 21 -19.45 3.19 -1.35
C PHE A 21 -20.20 2.53 -0.19
N ASN A 22 -21.48 2.22 -0.42
CA ASN A 22 -22.32 1.46 0.52
C ASN A 22 -21.84 0.00 0.53
N ASP A 23 -20.88 -0.34 1.39
CA ASP A 23 -20.08 -1.53 1.11
C ASP A 23 -20.55 -2.85 1.73
N SER A 24 -21.15 -3.00 2.92
CA SER A 24 -21.61 -4.30 3.49
C SER A 24 -20.67 -5.53 3.42
N LEU A 25 -19.47 -5.44 2.84
CA LEU A 25 -18.53 -6.53 2.62
C LEU A 25 -17.54 -6.49 3.78
N LEU A 26 -17.74 -7.39 4.74
CA LEU A 26 -16.84 -7.57 5.87
C LEU A 26 -15.76 -8.59 5.50
N ILE A 27 -14.49 -8.22 5.66
CA ILE A 27 -13.35 -9.14 5.57
C ILE A 27 -12.86 -9.41 6.98
N GLN A 28 -12.61 -10.68 7.34
CA GLN A 28 -12.03 -11.05 8.63
C GLN A 28 -10.54 -10.74 8.62
N ILE A 29 -10.07 -9.91 9.56
CA ILE A 29 -8.68 -9.43 9.58
C ILE A 29 -7.93 -10.05 10.76
N LYS A 30 -8.66 -10.37 11.85
CA LYS A 30 -8.21 -11.14 13.00
C LYS A 30 -9.40 -11.89 13.62
N SER A 31 -9.12 -12.80 14.56
CA SER A 31 -10.13 -13.45 15.40
C SER A 31 -11.04 -12.39 16.06
N ASN A 32 -12.22 -12.19 15.48
CA ASN A 32 -13.31 -11.28 15.92
C ASN A 32 -13.19 -9.77 15.65
N ASP A 33 -12.26 -9.32 14.79
CA ASP A 33 -12.28 -7.94 14.27
C ASP A 33 -12.68 -7.92 12.79
N TYR A 34 -13.81 -7.27 12.51
CA TYR A 34 -14.35 -7.04 11.17
C TYR A 34 -14.20 -5.55 10.85
N MET A 35 -13.36 -5.21 9.87
CA MET A 35 -13.30 -3.85 9.32
C MET A 35 -14.05 -3.85 7.97
N HIS A 36 -14.67 -2.72 7.65
CA HIS A 36 -15.39 -2.59 6.39
C HIS A 36 -14.39 -2.35 5.25
N LEU A 37 -14.65 -2.90 4.06
CA LEU A 37 -13.75 -2.75 2.92
C LEU A 37 -13.47 -1.28 2.58
N SER A 38 -14.46 -0.40 2.74
CA SER A 38 -14.32 1.05 2.53
C SER A 38 -13.37 1.76 3.51
N ASP A 39 -13.01 1.12 4.63
CA ASP A 39 -12.12 1.71 5.63
C ASP A 39 -10.65 1.46 5.29
N TYR A 40 -10.38 0.59 4.32
CA TYR A 40 -9.02 0.34 3.86
C TYR A 40 -8.56 1.43 2.89
N PRO A 41 -7.30 1.89 3.01
CA PRO A 41 -6.72 2.77 2.00
C PRO A 41 -6.62 2.02 0.67
N GLU A 42 -7.01 2.68 -0.41
CA GLU A 42 -6.94 2.10 -1.76
C GLU A 42 -5.49 1.77 -2.13
N ASP A 43 -4.56 2.68 -1.84
CA ASP A 43 -3.13 2.53 -2.09
C ASP A 43 -2.28 3.31 -1.07
N CYS A 44 -0.96 3.37 -1.31
CA CYS A 44 -0.06 4.12 -0.44
C CYS A 44 -0.27 5.64 -0.52
N ALA A 45 -0.85 6.18 -1.60
CA ALA A 45 -1.16 7.61 -1.68
C ALA A 45 -2.31 7.95 -0.72
N ALA A 46 -3.33 7.09 -0.61
CA ALA A 46 -4.38 7.25 0.40
C ALA A 46 -3.83 7.18 1.84
N VAL A 47 -2.88 6.28 2.10
CA VAL A 47 -2.16 6.23 3.40
C VAL A 47 -1.39 7.53 3.66
N TYR A 48 -0.70 8.06 2.65
CA TYR A 48 0.07 9.29 2.76
C TYR A 48 -0.82 10.50 3.09
N LEU A 49 -1.97 10.60 2.42
CA LEU A 49 -2.93 11.66 2.68
C LEU A 49 -3.57 11.58 4.07
N SER A 50 -3.87 10.38 4.58
CA SER A 50 -4.41 10.25 5.93
C SER A 50 -3.38 10.70 6.99
N ALA A 51 -2.09 10.47 6.74
CA ALA A 51 -1.00 10.99 7.57
C ALA A 51 -0.93 12.52 7.56
N ILE A 52 -1.05 13.14 6.38
CA ILE A 52 -1.07 14.61 6.23
C ILE A 52 -2.32 15.19 6.92
N ALA A 53 -3.49 14.60 6.71
CA ALA A 53 -4.75 15.06 7.28
C ALA A 53 -4.75 14.98 8.82
N SER A 54 -4.07 13.98 9.39
CA SER A 54 -3.90 13.84 10.84
C SER A 54 -2.80 14.75 11.42
N GLN A 55 -2.11 15.54 10.59
CA GLN A 55 -0.94 16.35 10.96
C GLN A 55 0.20 15.53 11.58
N GLN A 56 0.23 14.23 11.30
CA GLN A 56 1.24 13.30 11.78
C GLN A 56 2.31 13.12 10.69
N TYR A 57 3.02 14.20 10.38
CA TYR A 57 4.03 14.24 9.31
C TYR A 57 5.22 13.30 9.53
N THR A 58 5.39 12.74 10.73
CA THR A 58 6.42 11.77 11.08
C THR A 58 5.89 10.34 11.16
N THR A 59 4.56 10.15 11.13
CA THR A 59 3.93 8.83 11.25
C THR A 59 2.60 8.73 10.49
N ALA A 60 2.43 7.77 9.58
CA ALA A 60 1.11 7.41 9.07
C ALA A 60 0.51 6.29 9.94
N PHE A 61 -0.70 6.49 10.47
CA PHE A 61 -1.36 5.55 11.40
C PHE A 61 -0.51 5.15 12.62
N GLY A 62 0.32 6.08 13.14
CA GLY A 62 1.22 5.82 14.27
C GLY A 62 2.42 4.89 13.97
N ARG A 63 2.72 4.64 12.68
CA ARG A 63 3.89 3.86 12.22
C ARG A 63 4.94 4.76 11.56
N ARG A 64 6.13 4.23 11.24
CA ARG A 64 7.17 4.96 10.50
C ARG A 64 6.65 5.35 9.11
N LEU A 65 7.14 6.47 8.57
CA LEU A 65 6.75 6.95 7.24
C LEU A 65 6.90 5.86 6.17
N ASN A 66 8.09 5.27 6.05
CA ASN A 66 8.31 4.12 5.18
C ASN A 66 8.10 2.82 5.96
N ASP A 67 7.00 2.13 5.70
CA ASP A 67 6.64 0.88 6.39
C ASP A 67 5.69 0.03 5.54
N VAL A 68 5.38 -1.16 6.04
CA VAL A 68 4.36 -2.04 5.52
C VAL A 68 2.99 -1.61 6.01
N TYR A 69 2.09 -1.35 5.06
CA TYR A 69 0.68 -1.03 5.31
C TYR A 69 -0.23 -2.08 4.68
N ASP A 70 -1.43 -2.23 5.23
CA ASP A 70 -2.50 -2.97 4.57
C ASP A 70 -3.26 -2.01 3.64
N ALA A 71 -3.30 -2.31 2.33
CA ALA A 71 -3.97 -1.50 1.31
C ALA A 71 -4.76 -2.37 0.32
N LEU A 72 -5.69 -1.77 -0.44
CA LEU A 72 -6.51 -2.49 -1.42
C LEU A 72 -5.87 -2.53 -2.81
N LEU A 73 -5.01 -3.51 -3.03
CA LEU A 73 -4.56 -3.81 -4.39
C LEU A 73 -5.65 -4.60 -5.14
N VAL A 74 -6.20 -4.00 -6.19
CA VAL A 74 -7.20 -4.63 -7.07
C VAL A 74 -8.42 -5.14 -6.28
N GLY A 75 -8.87 -4.34 -5.31
CA GLY A 75 -10.05 -4.63 -4.48
C GLY A 75 -9.83 -5.72 -3.42
N LYS A 76 -8.57 -6.06 -3.09
CA LYS A 76 -8.24 -7.02 -2.04
C LYS A 76 -7.24 -6.44 -1.04
N PRO A 77 -7.46 -6.63 0.28
CA PRO A 77 -6.46 -6.26 1.28
C PRO A 77 -5.16 -7.04 1.06
N MET A 78 -4.08 -6.31 0.88
CA MET A 78 -2.73 -6.85 0.71
C MET A 78 -1.75 -6.01 1.52
N LYS A 79 -0.69 -6.66 2.01
CA LYS A 79 0.44 -5.97 2.62
C LYS A 79 1.31 -5.39 1.51
N VAL A 80 1.56 -4.10 1.58
CA VAL A 80 2.36 -3.36 0.60
C VAL A 80 3.40 -2.53 1.33
N TRP A 81 4.57 -2.38 0.71
CA TRP A 81 5.57 -1.43 1.18
C TRP A 81 5.23 -0.05 0.64
N CYS A 82 5.05 0.92 1.53
CA CYS A 82 4.83 2.32 1.15
C CYS A 82 6.10 3.14 1.34
N ASP A 83 6.49 3.87 0.29
CA ASP A 83 7.51 4.91 0.37
C ASP A 83 6.84 6.29 0.41
N MET A 84 6.98 6.95 1.55
CA MET A 84 6.35 8.21 1.91
C MET A 84 7.34 9.39 1.90
N GLU A 85 8.58 9.17 1.47
CA GLU A 85 9.65 10.17 1.50
C GLU A 85 10.15 10.51 0.09
N THR A 86 10.34 9.49 -0.76
CA THR A 86 10.88 9.67 -2.10
C THR A 86 9.90 10.46 -2.98
N ASP A 87 10.39 11.47 -3.69
CA ASP A 87 9.64 12.25 -4.70
C ASP A 87 8.23 12.70 -4.26
N GLY A 88 8.10 13.12 -3.00
CA GLY A 88 6.83 13.62 -2.45
C GLY A 88 5.93 12.56 -1.82
N GLY A 89 6.38 11.31 -1.72
CA GLY A 89 5.71 10.23 -0.99
C GLY A 89 4.45 9.67 -1.65
N GLY A 90 3.79 8.74 -0.95
CA GLY A 90 2.58 8.06 -1.44
C GLY A 90 2.87 6.94 -2.45
N TRP A 91 4.11 6.48 -2.55
CA TRP A 91 4.50 5.46 -3.52
C TRP A 91 4.20 4.06 -3.02
N THR A 92 3.51 3.28 -3.85
CA THR A 92 3.39 1.83 -3.66
C THR A 92 4.57 1.15 -4.35
N VAL A 93 5.41 0.49 -3.57
CA VAL A 93 6.56 -0.27 -4.09
C VAL A 93 6.10 -1.69 -4.40
N PHE A 94 6.17 -2.08 -5.67
CA PHE A 94 5.75 -3.42 -6.11
C PHE A 94 6.93 -4.33 -6.46
N GLN A 95 8.13 -3.77 -6.64
CA GLN A 95 9.36 -4.54 -6.81
C GLN A 95 10.60 -3.76 -6.34
N LYS A 96 11.49 -4.44 -5.60
CA LYS A 96 12.69 -3.87 -5.02
C LYS A 96 13.91 -4.76 -5.28
N ARG A 97 14.99 -4.18 -5.82
CA ARG A 97 16.28 -4.85 -6.06
C ARG A 97 17.44 -4.06 -5.44
N GLY A 98 18.29 -4.75 -4.69
CA GLY A 98 19.44 -4.16 -4.02
C GLY A 98 20.28 -5.22 -3.32
N ASP A 99 21.29 -4.74 -2.58
CA ASP A 99 22.20 -5.59 -1.82
C ASP A 99 21.54 -6.04 -0.51
N PHE A 100 20.47 -6.83 -0.63
CA PHE A 100 19.76 -7.42 0.51
C PHE A 100 20.40 -8.76 0.89
N THR A 101 20.24 -9.16 2.14
CA THR A 101 20.72 -10.46 2.62
C THR A 101 19.59 -11.14 3.40
N PRO A 102 19.05 -12.27 2.90
CA PRO A 102 19.43 -12.94 1.64
C PRO A 102 19.04 -12.14 0.38
N GLN A 103 19.73 -12.39 -0.74
CA GLN A 103 19.29 -11.88 -2.04
C GLN A 103 18.15 -12.75 -2.57
N GLU A 104 17.16 -12.12 -3.19
CA GLU A 104 16.04 -12.81 -3.81
C GLU A 104 16.39 -13.24 -5.24
N ASP A 105 15.97 -14.45 -5.63
CA ASP A 105 16.14 -14.94 -7.00
C ASP A 105 14.97 -14.46 -7.88
N PHE A 106 15.29 -13.75 -8.96
CA PHE A 106 14.32 -13.26 -9.93
C PHE A 106 14.14 -14.21 -11.12
N TYR A 107 14.93 -15.27 -11.28
CA TYR A 107 14.73 -16.24 -12.35
C TYR A 107 13.63 -17.26 -11.98
N ARG A 108 12.37 -16.81 -12.05
CA ARG A 108 11.19 -17.55 -11.58
C ARG A 108 10.22 -17.94 -12.70
N THR A 109 9.36 -18.89 -12.41
CA THR A 109 8.26 -19.30 -13.30
C THR A 109 7.17 -18.23 -13.38
N TRP A 110 6.36 -18.27 -14.44
CA TRP A 110 5.19 -17.39 -14.60
C TRP A 110 4.23 -17.41 -13.40
N LEU A 111 4.01 -18.61 -12.83
CA LEU A 111 3.08 -18.77 -11.71
C LEU A 111 3.59 -18.10 -10.44
N GLU A 112 4.90 -18.10 -10.19
CA GLU A 112 5.53 -17.41 -9.07
C GLU A 112 5.41 -15.89 -9.25
N TYR A 113 5.73 -15.36 -10.44
CA TYR A 113 5.54 -13.93 -10.73
C TYR A 113 4.09 -13.48 -10.55
N LYS A 114 3.11 -14.27 -10.99
CA LYS A 114 1.68 -13.96 -10.84
C LYS A 114 1.24 -13.93 -9.36
N ARG A 115 1.82 -14.78 -8.51
CA ARG A 115 1.46 -14.88 -7.08
C ARG A 115 2.24 -13.91 -6.20
N GLY A 116 3.41 -13.46 -6.66
CA GLY A 116 4.39 -12.74 -5.85
C GLY A 116 5.36 -13.71 -5.16
N PHE A 117 6.57 -13.22 -4.88
CA PHE A 117 7.65 -13.92 -4.18
C PHE A 117 8.54 -12.91 -3.44
N GLY A 118 9.45 -13.43 -2.60
CA GLY A 118 10.29 -12.63 -1.70
C GLY A 118 9.61 -12.29 -0.39
N ASP A 119 10.34 -11.56 0.45
CA ASP A 119 9.91 -11.13 1.78
C ASP A 119 9.70 -9.61 1.81
N LEU A 120 8.65 -9.20 2.54
CA LEU A 120 8.28 -7.79 2.73
C LEU A 120 8.90 -7.21 4.01
#